data_AF-A0A119HFG8-F1
#
_entry.id   AF-A0A119HFG8-F1
#
_cell.length_a   1.000
_cell.length_b   1.000
_cell.length_c   1.000
_cell.angle_alpha   90.00
_cell.angle_beta   90.00
_cell.angle_gamma   90.00
#
_symmetry.space_group_name_H-M   'P 1'
#
loop_
_entity.id
_entity.type
_entity.pdbx_description
1 polymer ?
#
loop_
_entity_poly.entity_id
_entity_poly.type
_entity_poly.pdbx_seq_one_letter_code
_entity_poly.pdbx_strand_id
1 'polypeptide(L)'
;MEKQTLPSILLHSDLHLESGPFTFPSPPDGPAVAVFAGDVCSGDGGPAALRALSDLPTVYVAGNHEFWGGDYFERLAQIEARAKEHGIHFLENRAVVLGGVRFLGATLWTNYGGGHEALMSYGLWRMGDNKAITAASWWTEENKVRFLKQFGEHALEHFQGKFNPLLAMELHKKTRAWLKRELAKPFDGPTVVVTHHAPAFDSLRHAGIKNYALDRNAWVHRINDDLNLAKVGSYASEILPDLHDELSRAGVVLWAHGHLHNAMHYAVRGIQVAANPRGRVHPPLTKDSARSFALFGISIRDADIERSQRNHRENPEDGDGFGYEKTRSFDLAESGYSVIEAAHLKVLATLEERRAELKALRPLVRSKRLKVADLAGHRADTVYAAILSAVRAFVEDMAHQLGHSHSAGRDLQWLLSDCKLAGVLEYAGFENTGDFETTLIWRRVEAERTPQERKLLGWRPEQYTAKAHLTHMEQRVDKLLKTLRKAPKACEQLRKDHLRMQSKVERRCRATLTRKIAER
;
A
#
# COMPACT_ATOMS: atom_id res chain seq x y z
N MET A 1 -35.51 -9.42 13.90
CA MET A 1 -34.50 -8.36 14.13
C MET A 1 -34.09 -7.86 12.76
N GLU A 2 -34.44 -6.63 12.42
CA GLU A 2 -33.85 -5.96 11.25
C GLU A 2 -32.33 -5.98 11.40
N LYS A 3 -31.62 -6.37 10.33
CA LYS A 3 -30.16 -6.28 10.28
C LYS A 3 -29.82 -4.80 10.40
N GLN A 4 -29.25 -4.39 11.53
CA GLN A 4 -28.77 -3.03 11.70
C GLN A 4 -27.76 -2.74 10.58
N THR A 5 -28.05 -1.76 9.73
CA THR A 5 -27.17 -1.37 8.64
C THR A 5 -25.93 -0.71 9.21
N LEU A 6 -24.76 -1.27 8.90
CA LEU A 6 -23.48 -0.71 9.32
C LEU A 6 -23.26 0.64 8.61
N PRO A 7 -22.60 1.61 9.26
CA PRO A 7 -22.25 2.86 8.61
C PRO A 7 -21.17 2.64 7.55
N SER A 8 -21.23 3.44 6.49
CA SER A 8 -20.11 3.63 5.58
C SER A 8 -19.03 4.51 6.23
N ILE A 9 -17.77 4.31 5.85
CA ILE A 9 -16.65 5.13 6.29
C ILE A 9 -16.25 6.06 5.16
N LEU A 10 -16.35 7.37 5.39
CA LEU A 10 -15.75 8.38 4.52
C LEU A 10 -14.32 8.65 5.02
N LEU A 11 -13.33 8.17 4.27
CA LEU A 11 -11.94 8.16 4.69
C LEU A 11 -11.15 9.31 4.07
N HIS A 12 -10.48 10.07 4.92
CA HIS A 12 -9.51 11.10 4.52
C HIS A 12 -8.25 11.00 5.38
N SER A 13 -7.12 11.46 4.84
CA SER A 13 -5.89 11.70 5.58
C SER A 13 -5.11 12.81 4.90
N ASP A 14 -4.08 13.33 5.58
CA ASP A 14 -3.10 14.25 4.99
C ASP A 14 -3.80 15.43 4.29
N LEU A 15 -4.84 15.99 4.94
CA LEU A 15 -5.61 17.09 4.36
C LEU A 15 -4.78 18.37 4.28
N HIS A 16 -3.82 18.55 5.19
CA HIS A 16 -2.95 19.73 5.27
C HIS A 16 -3.70 21.04 5.02
N LEU A 17 -4.73 21.31 5.83
CA LEU A 17 -5.59 22.48 5.69
C LEU A 17 -4.82 23.81 5.79
N GLU A 18 -3.62 23.80 6.38
CA GLU A 18 -2.69 24.93 6.37
C GLU A 18 -2.15 25.29 4.98
N SER A 19 -2.21 24.35 4.02
CA SER A 19 -1.61 24.51 2.69
C SER A 19 -2.62 24.97 1.62
N GLY A 20 -3.92 24.79 1.86
CA GLY A 20 -4.94 25.20 0.90
C GLY A 20 -6.37 24.83 1.33
N PRO A 21 -7.37 25.43 0.68
CA PRO A 21 -8.78 25.29 1.04
C PRO A 21 -9.25 23.84 0.86
N PHE A 22 -10.26 23.42 1.60
CA PHE A 22 -10.88 22.12 1.44
C PHE A 22 -12.37 22.22 1.70
N THR A 23 -13.15 21.56 0.87
CA THR A 23 -14.58 21.35 1.09
C THR A 23 -14.87 19.89 1.36
N PHE A 24 -15.62 19.63 2.42
CA PHE A 24 -16.06 18.28 2.74
C PHE A 24 -17.03 17.79 1.65
N PRO A 25 -16.86 16.57 1.11
CA PRO A 25 -17.78 16.04 0.12
C PRO A 25 -19.18 15.87 0.71
N SER A 26 -20.19 15.81 -0.15
CA SER A 26 -21.50 15.33 0.29
C SER A 26 -21.36 13.90 0.84
N PRO A 27 -21.94 13.59 2.01
CA PRO A 27 -21.89 12.24 2.55
C PRO A 27 -22.53 11.25 1.59
N PRO A 28 -22.07 9.98 1.56
CA PRO A 28 -22.74 8.94 0.81
C PRO A 28 -24.17 8.72 1.33
N ASP A 29 -25.03 8.12 0.49
CA ASP A 29 -26.40 7.76 0.90
C ASP A 29 -26.37 6.76 2.08
N GLY A 30 -27.02 7.11 3.19
CA GLY A 30 -27.13 6.26 4.38
C GLY A 30 -26.27 6.71 5.59
N PRO A 31 -26.19 5.90 6.66
CA PRO A 31 -25.36 6.22 7.82
C PRO A 31 -23.88 6.29 7.44
N ALA A 32 -23.19 7.36 7.81
CA ALA A 32 -21.78 7.58 7.51
C ALA A 32 -21.01 8.07 8.74
N VAL A 33 -19.76 7.62 8.87
CA VAL A 33 -18.79 8.12 9.85
C VAL A 33 -17.60 8.70 9.08
N ALA A 34 -17.16 9.91 9.44
CA ALA A 34 -15.96 10.50 8.88
C ALA A 34 -14.74 10.00 9.66
N VAL A 35 -13.72 9.50 8.95
CA VAL A 35 -12.47 9.03 9.54
C VAL A 35 -11.32 9.85 8.97
N PHE A 36 -10.57 10.52 9.85
CA PHE A 36 -9.39 11.31 9.49
C PHE A 36 -8.12 10.67 10.07
N ALA A 37 -7.32 10.07 9.19
CA ALA A 37 -6.12 9.31 9.52
C ALA A 37 -4.84 10.18 9.60
N GLY A 38 -4.90 11.28 10.36
CA GLY A 38 -3.77 12.18 10.63
C GLY A 38 -3.48 13.22 9.56
N ASP A 39 -2.59 14.15 9.90
CA ASP A 39 -2.13 15.27 9.07
C ASP A 39 -3.27 16.13 8.52
N VAL A 40 -4.26 16.42 9.38
CA VAL A 40 -5.38 17.29 9.00
C VAL A 40 -4.94 18.74 8.97
N CYS A 41 -4.26 19.18 10.03
CA CYS A 41 -3.70 20.52 10.14
C CYS A 41 -2.52 20.50 11.10
N SER A 42 -1.49 21.30 10.81
CA SER A 42 -0.38 21.50 11.73
C SER A 42 -0.87 22.12 13.07
N GLY A 43 -0.37 21.60 14.20
CA GLY A 43 -0.77 22.07 15.54
C GLY A 43 -2.07 21.45 16.07
N ASP A 44 -2.86 22.24 16.82
CA ASP A 44 -4.09 21.81 17.51
C ASP A 44 -5.37 22.30 16.83
N GLY A 45 -5.28 22.92 15.65
CA GLY A 45 -6.41 23.47 14.90
C GLY A 45 -7.29 22.42 14.21
N GLY A 46 -6.80 21.19 14.05
CA GLY A 46 -7.49 20.09 13.36
C GLY A 46 -8.94 19.88 13.83
N PRO A 47 -9.20 19.65 15.14
CA PRO A 47 -10.55 19.41 15.62
C PRO A 47 -11.57 20.52 15.31
N ALA A 48 -11.18 21.79 15.47
CA ALA A 48 -12.04 22.93 15.15
C ALA A 48 -12.37 22.98 13.65
N ALA A 49 -11.35 22.76 12.81
CA ALA A 49 -11.52 22.74 11.36
C ALA A 49 -12.42 21.58 10.90
N LEU A 50 -12.22 20.36 11.44
CA LEU A 50 -13.06 19.20 11.12
C LEU A 50 -14.53 19.44 11.50
N ARG A 51 -14.79 20.04 12.67
CA ARG A 51 -16.15 20.37 13.09
C ARG A 51 -16.79 21.43 12.20
N ALA A 52 -16.01 22.39 11.71
CA ALA A 52 -16.51 23.39 10.76
C ALA A 52 -16.79 22.81 9.36
N LEU A 53 -16.09 21.74 8.99
CA LEU A 53 -16.24 21.07 7.69
C LEU A 53 -17.47 20.16 7.62
N SER A 54 -17.84 19.49 8.72
CA SER A 54 -18.91 18.50 8.71
C SER A 54 -19.49 18.24 10.11
N ASP A 55 -20.80 17.94 10.15
CA ASP A 55 -21.51 17.47 11.35
C ASP A 55 -21.49 15.94 11.50
N LEU A 56 -20.86 15.20 10.58
CA LEU A 56 -20.76 13.75 10.71
C LEU A 56 -20.04 13.34 11.99
N PRO A 57 -20.44 12.23 12.64
CA PRO A 57 -19.65 11.60 13.68
C PRO A 57 -18.23 11.37 13.16
N THR A 58 -17.25 11.92 13.87
CA THR A 58 -15.88 12.02 13.38
C THR A 58 -14.91 11.27 14.28
N VAL A 59 -14.16 10.33 13.70
CA VAL A 59 -12.99 9.69 14.29
C VAL A 59 -11.74 10.36 13.74
N TYR A 60 -10.83 10.75 14.63
CA TYR A 60 -9.63 11.48 14.27
C TYR A 60 -8.42 10.93 15.03
N VAL A 61 -7.30 10.71 14.33
CA VAL A 61 -5.98 10.44 14.93
C VAL A 61 -5.01 11.53 14.49
N ALA A 62 -3.99 11.82 15.29
CA ALA A 62 -2.93 12.75 14.88
C ALA A 62 -1.96 12.04 13.93
N GLY A 63 -1.46 12.77 12.94
CA GLY A 63 -0.28 12.43 12.18
C GLY A 63 0.97 13.12 12.72
N ASN A 64 2.04 13.18 11.93
CA ASN A 64 3.28 13.82 12.38
C ASN A 64 3.19 15.34 12.30
N HIS A 65 2.43 15.91 11.36
CA HIS A 65 2.32 17.36 11.16
C HIS A 65 1.57 18.07 12.29
N GLU A 66 0.61 17.40 12.94
CA GLU A 66 -0.02 17.91 14.16
C GLU A 66 1.02 18.34 15.22
N PHE A 67 2.17 17.66 15.27
CA PHE A 67 3.24 17.91 16.24
C PHE A 67 4.30 18.92 15.77
N TRP A 68 4.29 19.33 14.50
CA TRP A 68 5.30 20.23 13.96
C TRP A 68 5.24 21.61 14.63
N GLY A 69 6.41 22.15 14.98
CA GLY A 69 6.53 23.46 15.63
C GLY A 69 6.14 23.49 17.11
N GLY A 70 5.94 22.33 17.75
CA GLY A 70 5.62 22.23 19.17
C GLY A 70 6.29 21.05 19.87
N ASP A 71 6.07 20.96 21.19
CA ASP A 71 6.44 19.79 21.97
C ASP A 71 5.41 18.67 21.81
N TYR A 72 5.89 17.45 21.56
CA TYR A 72 5.05 16.28 21.31
C TYR A 72 4.00 16.07 22.41
N PHE A 73 4.40 16.15 23.68
CA PHE A 73 3.52 15.82 24.80
C PHE A 73 2.52 16.94 25.08
N GLU A 74 2.98 18.20 25.02
CA GLU A 74 2.10 19.36 25.18
C GLU A 74 1.06 19.42 24.07
N ARG A 75 1.50 19.21 22.82
CA ARG A 75 0.63 19.26 21.65
C ARG A 75 -0.41 18.14 21.69
N LEU A 76 -0.04 16.94 22.12
CA LEU A 76 -0.99 15.84 22.29
C LEU A 76 -2.11 16.22 23.27
N ALA A 77 -1.77 16.84 24.41
CA ALA A 77 -2.76 17.29 25.39
C ALA A 77 -3.66 18.41 24.84
N GLN A 78 -3.10 19.35 24.07
CA GLN A 78 -3.85 20.42 23.42
C GLN A 78 -4.87 19.86 22.41
N ILE A 79 -4.45 18.95 21.53
CA ILE A 79 -5.33 18.31 20.55
C ILE A 79 -6.48 17.57 21.25
N GLU A 80 -6.19 16.84 22.33
CA GLU A 80 -7.21 16.15 23.11
C GLU A 80 -8.24 17.13 23.71
N ALA A 81 -7.78 18.24 24.29
CA ALA A 81 -8.65 19.26 24.84
C ALA A 81 -9.55 19.90 23.78
N ARG A 82 -8.98 20.25 22.62
CA ARG A 82 -9.71 20.82 21.47
C ARG A 82 -10.70 19.84 20.87
N ALA A 83 -10.34 18.57 20.77
CA ALA A 83 -11.25 17.53 20.30
C ALA A 83 -12.48 17.40 21.20
N LYS A 84 -12.28 17.45 22.53
CA LYS A 84 -13.39 17.45 23.48
C LYS A 84 -14.27 18.70 23.36
N GLU A 85 -13.67 19.88 23.19
CA GLU A 85 -14.38 21.15 22.98
C GLU A 85 -15.31 21.10 21.76
N HIS A 86 -14.84 20.49 20.66
CA HIS A 86 -15.57 20.44 19.38
C HIS A 86 -16.37 19.14 19.14
N GLY A 87 -16.43 18.23 20.12
CA GLY A 87 -17.16 16.98 20.00
C GLY A 87 -16.58 16.00 18.97
N ILE A 88 -15.25 16.02 18.78
CA ILE A 88 -14.52 15.13 17.88
C ILE A 88 -13.97 13.93 18.67
N HIS A 89 -14.13 12.71 18.15
CA HIS A 89 -13.55 11.51 18.78
C HIS A 89 -12.08 11.38 18.40
N PHE A 90 -11.22 12.12 19.11
CA PHE A 90 -9.77 11.99 18.98
C PHE A 90 -9.25 10.73 19.68
N LEU A 91 -8.45 9.92 18.97
CA LEU A 91 -7.93 8.65 19.44
C LEU A 91 -6.39 8.63 19.42
N GLU A 92 -5.78 8.59 20.60
CA GLU A 92 -4.37 8.21 20.79
C GLU A 92 -4.31 7.08 21.82
N ASN A 93 -4.16 5.85 21.34
CA ASN A 93 -4.34 4.63 22.12
C ASN A 93 -5.71 4.58 22.82
N ARG A 94 -6.77 4.89 22.07
CA ARG A 94 -8.15 4.91 22.56
C ARG A 94 -9.11 4.23 21.60
N ALA A 95 -10.25 3.84 22.16
CA ALA A 95 -11.34 3.19 21.44
C ALA A 95 -12.63 4.00 21.56
N VAL A 96 -13.44 4.00 20.51
CA VAL A 96 -14.82 4.50 20.53
C VAL A 96 -15.73 3.54 19.76
N VAL A 97 -17.01 3.47 20.13
CA VAL A 97 -18.02 2.72 19.37
C VAL A 97 -19.01 3.71 18.78
N LEU A 98 -19.14 3.71 17.45
CA LEU A 98 -20.08 4.57 16.72
C LEU A 98 -20.86 3.71 15.71
N GLY A 99 -22.18 3.81 15.69
CA GLY A 99 -23.02 3.08 14.73
C GLY A 99 -22.84 1.54 14.78
N GLY A 100 -22.52 0.97 15.95
CA GLY A 100 -22.25 -0.47 16.09
C GLY A 100 -20.85 -0.92 15.66
N VAL A 101 -19.96 0.02 15.29
CA VAL A 101 -18.58 -0.26 14.86
C VAL A 101 -17.62 0.18 15.96
N ARG A 102 -16.65 -0.67 16.31
CA ARG A 102 -15.57 -0.30 17.23
C ARG A 102 -14.39 0.27 16.47
N PHE A 103 -14.02 1.51 16.75
CA PHE A 103 -12.83 2.16 16.22
C PHE A 103 -11.70 2.11 17.26
N LEU A 104 -10.51 1.70 16.85
CA LEU A 104 -9.28 1.73 17.63
C LEU A 104 -8.30 2.68 16.94
N GLY A 105 -7.82 3.72 17.63
CA GLY A 105 -6.97 4.73 16.99
C GLY A 105 -5.72 5.12 17.75
N ALA A 106 -4.64 5.38 17.01
CA ALA A 106 -3.38 5.95 17.50
C ALA A 106 -2.53 6.48 16.33
N THR A 107 -1.63 7.44 16.54
CA THR A 107 -0.68 7.91 15.51
C THR A 107 0.18 6.76 14.96
N LEU A 108 0.51 5.77 15.81
CA LEU A 108 1.35 4.61 15.50
C LEU A 108 2.72 5.01 14.92
N TRP A 109 3.52 5.77 15.67
CA TRP A 109 4.92 5.98 15.30
C TRP A 109 5.62 4.66 14.97
N THR A 110 6.59 4.68 14.06
CA THR A 110 7.22 3.46 13.59
C THR A 110 8.24 2.89 14.58
N ASN A 111 8.61 1.63 14.36
CA ASN A 111 9.64 0.95 15.14
C ASN A 111 11.01 0.89 14.45
N TYR A 112 11.18 1.54 13.29
CA TYR A 112 12.42 1.51 12.50
C TYR A 112 12.95 0.10 12.24
N GLY A 113 12.07 -0.80 11.77
CA GLY A 113 12.42 -2.20 11.49
C GLY A 113 12.85 -2.98 12.74
N GLY A 114 12.23 -2.67 13.88
CA GLY A 114 12.58 -3.26 15.18
C GLY A 114 13.86 -2.68 15.79
N GLY A 115 14.15 -1.41 15.53
CA GLY A 115 15.35 -0.73 16.01
C GLY A 115 16.60 -1.05 15.22
N HIS A 116 16.46 -1.31 13.92
CA HIS A 116 17.60 -1.55 13.05
C HIS A 116 18.48 -0.29 12.98
N GLU A 117 19.79 -0.44 13.23
CA GLU A 117 20.75 0.67 13.35
C GLU A 117 20.74 1.59 12.14
N ALA A 118 20.85 1.03 10.92
CA ALA A 118 20.79 1.81 9.68
C ALA A 118 19.49 2.62 9.56
N LEU A 119 18.32 1.99 9.77
CA LEU A 119 17.02 2.67 9.65
C LEU A 119 16.85 3.76 10.71
N MET A 120 17.26 3.48 11.95
CA MET A 120 17.26 4.45 13.05
C MET A 120 18.12 5.66 12.70
N SER A 121 19.34 5.46 12.20
CA SER A 121 20.23 6.55 11.82
C SER A 121 19.74 7.34 10.62
N TYR A 122 19.29 6.69 9.54
CA TYR A 122 18.69 7.39 8.40
C TYR A 122 17.47 8.18 8.83
N GLY A 123 16.63 7.58 9.67
CA GLY A 123 15.50 8.23 10.31
C GLY A 123 15.92 9.51 11.04
N LEU A 124 16.87 9.41 11.96
CA LEU A 124 17.34 10.55 12.76
C LEU A 124 17.75 11.74 11.87
N TRP A 125 18.59 11.50 10.87
CA TRP A 125 19.23 12.56 10.09
C TRP A 125 18.40 13.08 8.90
N ARG A 126 17.59 12.20 8.27
CA ARG A 126 16.86 12.52 7.05
C ARG A 126 15.42 12.95 7.30
N MET A 127 14.79 12.51 8.40
CA MET A 127 13.40 12.87 8.68
C MET A 127 13.26 14.30 9.19
N GLY A 128 12.31 15.02 8.61
CA GLY A 128 11.94 16.38 9.03
C GLY A 128 11.38 16.42 10.45
N ASP A 129 10.66 15.37 10.85
CA ASP A 129 9.99 15.27 12.16
C ASP A 129 10.96 15.49 13.33
N ASN A 130 12.14 14.88 13.26
CA ASN A 130 13.17 14.98 14.31
C ASN A 130 13.78 16.38 14.42
N LYS A 131 13.52 17.27 13.46
CA LYS A 131 13.94 18.68 13.49
C LYS A 131 12.78 19.58 13.92
N ALA A 132 11.59 19.29 13.41
CA ALA A 132 10.38 20.08 13.54
C ALA A 132 9.66 19.89 14.89
N ILE A 133 9.85 18.75 15.56
CA ILE A 133 9.13 18.39 16.79
C ILE A 133 10.10 18.38 17.98
N THR A 134 9.71 19.00 19.09
CA THR A 134 10.43 18.89 20.37
C THR A 134 9.81 17.82 21.27
N ALA A 135 10.56 17.31 22.23
CA ALA A 135 10.08 16.32 23.20
C ALA A 135 10.83 16.48 24.53
N ALA A 136 10.85 17.69 25.09
CA ALA A 136 11.75 18.09 26.16
C ALA A 136 11.66 17.16 27.39
N SER A 137 10.44 16.77 27.78
CA SER A 137 10.20 15.91 28.95
C SER A 137 10.70 14.46 28.77
N TRP A 138 10.95 14.01 27.54
CA TRP A 138 11.55 12.69 27.30
C TRP A 138 13.06 12.68 27.55
N TRP A 139 13.75 13.82 27.48
CA TRP A 139 15.21 13.94 27.60
C TRP A 139 15.71 13.92 29.05
N THR A 140 15.34 12.86 29.77
CA THR A 140 15.93 12.47 31.07
C THR A 140 17.40 12.06 30.91
N GLU A 141 18.15 12.02 32.00
CA GLU A 141 19.55 11.56 31.97
C GLU A 141 19.67 10.13 31.46
N GLU A 142 18.74 9.24 31.84
CA GLU A 142 18.70 7.87 31.37
C GLU A 142 18.50 7.80 29.84
N ASN A 143 17.62 8.64 29.30
CA ASN A 143 17.36 8.67 27.86
C ASN A 143 18.48 9.36 27.07
N LYS A 144 19.17 10.36 27.66
CA LYS A 144 20.40 10.91 27.08
C LYS A 144 21.48 9.84 26.93
N VAL A 145 21.71 9.02 27.97
CA VAL A 145 22.67 7.91 27.91
C VAL A 145 22.28 6.90 26.83
N ARG A 146 21.00 6.53 26.74
CA ARG A 146 20.50 5.62 25.68
C ARG A 146 20.68 6.19 24.29
N PHE A 147 20.40 7.49 24.11
CA PHE A 147 20.57 8.19 22.85
C PHE A 147 22.04 8.26 22.45
N LEU A 148 22.92 8.67 23.37
CA LEU A 148 24.37 8.73 23.16
C LEU A 148 24.94 7.37 22.73
N LYS A 149 24.50 6.29 23.38
CA LYS A 149 24.89 4.92 23.01
C LYS A 149 24.45 4.53 21.60
N GLN A 150 23.26 4.98 21.18
CA GLN A 150 22.67 4.58 19.89
C GLN A 150 23.18 5.42 18.71
N PHE A 151 23.44 6.71 18.91
CA PHE A 151 23.69 7.66 17.82
C PHE A 151 25.01 8.43 17.95
N GLY A 152 25.69 8.36 19.11
CA GLY A 152 26.93 9.07 19.37
C GLY A 152 26.76 10.52 19.81
N GLU A 153 27.88 11.14 20.19
CA GLU A 153 27.93 12.48 20.79
C GLU A 153 27.53 13.57 19.80
N HIS A 154 28.00 13.48 18.56
CA HIS A 154 27.63 14.43 17.51
C HIS A 154 26.11 14.49 17.28
N ALA A 155 25.42 13.35 17.31
CA ALA A 155 23.97 13.34 17.20
C ALA A 155 23.30 13.99 18.43
N LEU A 156 23.86 13.81 19.63
CA LEU A 156 23.30 14.38 20.85
C LEU A 156 23.32 15.91 20.80
N GLU A 157 24.44 16.51 20.39
CA GLU A 157 24.59 17.96 20.25
C GLU A 157 23.53 18.58 19.32
N HIS A 158 23.18 17.86 18.24
CA HIS A 158 22.24 18.34 17.23
C HIS A 158 20.76 18.10 17.57
N PHE A 159 20.45 17.02 18.29
CA PHE A 159 19.07 16.54 18.47
C PHE A 159 18.58 16.56 19.92
N GLN A 160 19.40 16.96 20.89
CA GLN A 160 18.94 17.09 22.28
C GLN A 160 17.70 17.98 22.37
N GLY A 161 16.71 17.53 23.15
CA GLY A 161 15.40 18.20 23.27
C GLY A 161 14.43 17.90 22.13
N LYS A 162 14.84 17.21 21.06
CA LYS A 162 14.00 16.89 19.90
C LYS A 162 13.30 15.54 20.00
N PHE A 163 12.20 15.41 19.28
CA PHE A 163 11.65 14.10 18.95
C PHE A 163 12.68 13.29 18.16
N ASN A 164 12.72 11.97 18.36
CA ASN A 164 13.74 11.13 17.78
C ASN A 164 13.29 9.67 17.63
N PRO A 165 14.03 8.85 16.86
CA PRO A 165 13.65 7.46 16.59
C PRO A 165 13.53 6.54 17.83
N LEU A 166 14.28 6.80 18.92
CA LEU A 166 14.14 6.00 20.15
C LEU A 166 12.80 6.26 20.83
N LEU A 167 12.38 7.53 20.92
CA LEU A 167 11.07 7.90 21.45
C LEU A 167 9.95 7.34 20.56
N ALA A 168 10.04 7.50 19.24
CA ALA A 168 9.07 6.93 18.30
C ALA A 168 8.91 5.40 18.50
N MET A 169 10.02 4.66 18.64
CA MET A 169 9.97 3.22 18.93
C MET A 169 9.35 2.89 20.30
N GLU A 170 9.53 3.72 21.32
CA GLU A 170 8.86 3.54 22.62
C GLU A 170 7.36 3.75 22.52
N LEU A 171 6.93 4.80 21.82
CA LEU A 171 5.53 5.09 21.54
C LEU A 171 4.92 3.92 20.75
N HIS A 172 5.60 3.43 19.72
CA HIS A 172 5.20 2.25 18.97
C HIS A 172 4.93 1.04 19.87
N LYS A 173 5.86 0.73 20.78
CA LYS A 173 5.73 -0.40 21.72
C LYS A 173 4.50 -0.21 22.62
N LYS A 174 4.25 1.01 23.12
CA LYS A 174 3.07 1.33 23.91
C LYS A 174 1.79 1.12 23.11
N THR A 175 1.72 1.63 21.89
CA THR A 175 0.57 1.46 20.99
C THR A 175 0.31 0.00 20.65
N ARG A 176 1.34 -0.77 20.28
CA ARG A 176 1.20 -2.19 19.97
C ARG A 176 0.70 -2.99 21.18
N ALA A 177 1.22 -2.71 22.38
CA ALA A 177 0.78 -3.36 23.60
C ALA A 177 -0.69 -3.00 23.94
N TRP A 178 -1.07 -1.74 23.73
CA TRP A 178 -2.45 -1.29 23.89
C TRP A 178 -3.40 -1.97 22.88
N LEU A 179 -3.06 -1.96 21.59
CA LEU A 179 -3.84 -2.63 20.54
C LEU A 179 -4.08 -4.10 20.88
N LYS A 180 -3.04 -4.85 21.29
CA LYS A 180 -3.20 -6.25 21.72
C LYS A 180 -4.23 -6.41 22.85
N ARG A 181 -4.23 -5.51 23.84
CA ARG A 181 -5.20 -5.55 24.94
C ARG A 181 -6.62 -5.23 24.49
N GLU A 182 -6.80 -4.23 23.63
CA GLU A 182 -8.11 -3.86 23.11
C GLU A 182 -8.70 -4.93 22.18
N LEU A 183 -7.88 -5.52 21.30
CA LEU A 183 -8.30 -6.59 20.40
C LEU A 183 -8.70 -7.86 21.16
N ALA A 184 -8.13 -8.10 22.36
CA ALA A 184 -8.53 -9.22 23.22
C ALA A 184 -9.90 -9.03 23.89
N LYS A 185 -10.45 -7.81 23.93
CA LYS A 185 -11.78 -7.55 24.48
C LYS A 185 -12.86 -8.02 23.49
N PRO A 186 -13.82 -8.87 23.93
CA PRO A 186 -14.94 -9.26 23.09
C PRO A 186 -15.75 -8.04 22.63
N PHE A 187 -16.18 -8.05 21.38
CA PHE A 187 -17.07 -7.04 20.81
C PHE A 187 -17.95 -7.72 19.75
N ASP A 188 -19.26 -7.53 19.85
CA ASP A 188 -20.25 -8.12 18.94
C ASP A 188 -20.55 -7.14 17.80
N GLY A 189 -19.55 -6.90 16.95
CA GLY A 189 -19.60 -5.96 15.82
C GLY A 189 -18.25 -5.86 15.09
N PRO A 190 -18.19 -5.17 13.94
CA PRO A 190 -16.94 -4.98 13.21
C PRO A 190 -15.99 -4.03 13.96
N THR A 191 -14.69 -4.28 13.81
CA THR A 191 -13.63 -3.41 14.34
C THR A 191 -12.89 -2.73 13.18
N VAL A 192 -12.58 -1.45 13.36
CA VAL A 192 -11.77 -0.64 12.43
C VAL A 192 -10.58 -0.10 13.20
N VAL A 193 -9.38 -0.26 12.64
CA VAL A 193 -8.17 0.35 13.18
C VAL A 193 -7.82 1.57 12.35
N VAL A 194 -7.50 2.68 13.01
CA VAL A 194 -7.12 3.95 12.36
C VAL A 194 -5.75 4.35 12.87
N THR A 195 -4.78 4.47 11.97
CA THR A 195 -3.45 4.96 12.30
C THR A 195 -3.03 6.07 11.36
N HIS A 196 -1.94 6.78 11.64
CA HIS A 196 -1.38 7.67 10.63
C HIS A 196 -0.31 6.95 9.81
N HIS A 197 0.70 6.39 10.48
CA HIS A 197 1.74 5.61 9.80
C HIS A 197 1.20 4.26 9.33
N ALA A 198 1.85 3.73 8.29
CA ALA A 198 1.41 2.51 7.64
C ALA A 198 1.66 1.24 8.48
N PRO A 199 0.71 0.29 8.51
CA PRO A 199 0.79 -0.92 9.36
C PRO A 199 1.51 -2.11 8.70
N ALA A 200 2.02 -1.95 7.47
CA ALA A 200 2.77 -2.95 6.72
C ALA A 200 3.66 -2.30 5.65
N PHE A 201 4.73 -2.99 5.24
CA PHE A 201 5.59 -2.55 4.12
C PHE A 201 4.91 -2.68 2.76
N ASP A 202 3.80 -3.42 2.65
CA ASP A 202 2.98 -3.41 1.45
C ASP A 202 2.49 -2.00 1.10
N SER A 203 2.14 -1.16 2.09
CA SER A 203 1.82 0.25 1.83
C SER A 203 2.98 0.98 1.17
N LEU A 204 4.23 0.69 1.57
CA LEU A 204 5.42 1.27 0.94
C LEU A 204 5.62 0.76 -0.49
N ARG A 205 5.34 -0.52 -0.76
CA ARG A 205 5.36 -1.08 -2.14
C ARG A 205 4.36 -0.35 -3.03
N HIS A 206 3.14 -0.15 -2.54
CA HIS A 206 2.11 0.64 -3.23
C HIS A 206 2.53 2.09 -3.43
N ALA A 207 3.28 2.67 -2.49
CA ALA A 207 3.89 4.00 -2.61
C ALA A 207 5.15 4.05 -3.49
N GLY A 208 5.54 2.95 -4.14
CA GLY A 208 6.62 2.90 -5.12
C GLY A 208 8.00 2.55 -4.56
N ILE A 209 8.11 2.21 -3.27
CA ILE A 209 9.36 1.69 -2.68
C ILE A 209 9.62 0.29 -3.25
N LYS A 210 10.86 0.08 -3.71
CA LYS A 210 11.24 -1.16 -4.39
C LYS A 210 11.42 -2.30 -3.37
N ASN A 211 11.05 -3.52 -3.77
CA ASN A 211 11.11 -4.71 -2.91
C ASN A 211 12.47 -4.95 -2.26
N TYR A 212 13.57 -4.70 -2.99
CA TYR A 212 14.91 -4.92 -2.45
C TYR A 212 15.29 -3.95 -1.32
N ALA A 213 14.65 -2.77 -1.22
CA ALA A 213 14.83 -1.87 -0.07
C ALA A 213 14.08 -2.35 1.18
N LEU A 214 13.09 -3.22 1.02
CA LEU A 214 12.30 -3.81 2.11
C LEU A 214 12.94 -5.09 2.65
N ASP A 215 13.96 -5.63 1.96
CA ASP A 215 14.76 -6.74 2.47
C ASP A 215 15.66 -6.24 3.59
N ARG A 216 15.52 -6.87 4.76
CA ARG A 216 16.32 -6.56 5.95
C ARG A 216 17.83 -6.73 5.72
N ASN A 217 18.24 -7.62 4.82
CA ASN A 217 19.65 -7.80 4.47
C ASN A 217 20.22 -6.60 3.70
N ALA A 218 19.36 -5.77 3.09
CA ALA A 218 19.77 -4.57 2.37
C ALA A 218 19.90 -3.34 3.29
N TRP A 219 19.45 -3.43 4.54
CA TRP A 219 19.48 -2.33 5.50
C TRP A 219 20.88 -2.13 6.06
N VAL A 220 21.74 -1.49 5.28
CA VAL A 220 23.12 -1.17 5.68
C VAL A 220 23.39 0.31 5.46
N HIS A 221 24.32 0.87 6.22
CA HIS A 221 24.75 2.24 6.00
C HIS A 221 25.46 2.39 4.64
N ARG A 222 24.99 3.34 3.85
CA ARG A 222 25.52 3.69 2.53
C ARG A 222 25.72 5.19 2.44
N ILE A 223 26.72 5.60 1.66
CA ILE A 223 27.01 7.04 1.44
C ILE A 223 25.79 7.76 0.84
N ASN A 224 25.06 7.07 -0.05
CA ASN A 224 23.81 7.53 -0.63
C ASN A 224 22.66 6.60 -0.23
N ASP A 225 21.50 7.18 0.13
CA ASP A 225 20.28 6.44 0.43
C ASP A 225 19.46 6.19 -0.86
N ASP A 226 20.05 5.48 -1.82
CA ASP A 226 19.39 5.09 -3.06
C ASP A 226 18.19 4.15 -2.82
N LEU A 227 18.19 3.48 -1.67
CA LEU A 227 17.14 2.55 -1.23
C LEU A 227 15.95 3.25 -0.56
N ASN A 228 16.06 4.54 -0.21
CA ASN A 228 15.08 5.25 0.61
C ASN A 228 14.83 4.60 2.00
N LEU A 229 15.89 4.13 2.65
CA LEU A 229 15.85 3.53 3.99
C LEU A 229 15.26 4.47 5.04
N ALA A 230 15.39 5.79 4.89
CA ALA A 230 14.70 6.75 5.75
C ALA A 230 13.18 6.53 5.73
N LYS A 231 12.59 6.34 4.54
CA LYS A 231 11.16 6.06 4.38
C LYS A 231 10.81 4.67 4.92
N VAL A 232 11.63 3.66 4.64
CA VAL A 232 11.41 2.30 5.14
C VAL A 232 11.34 2.27 6.67
N GLY A 233 12.27 2.96 7.34
CA GLY A 233 12.30 3.03 8.80
C GLY A 233 11.22 3.91 9.41
N SER A 234 10.87 5.02 8.76
CA SER A 234 10.10 6.09 9.39
C SER A 234 8.62 6.10 9.00
N TYR A 235 8.22 5.44 7.90
CA TYR A 235 6.86 5.60 7.36
C TYR A 235 5.94 4.40 7.64
N ALA A 236 6.51 3.21 7.85
CA ALA A 236 5.75 1.99 8.06
C ALA A 236 6.38 1.08 9.13
N SER A 237 5.58 0.15 9.64
CA SER A 237 6.05 -0.97 10.48
C SER A 237 5.28 -2.22 10.14
N GLU A 238 5.95 -3.38 10.07
CA GLU A 238 5.28 -4.67 9.84
C GLU A 238 4.51 -5.12 11.09
N ILE A 239 3.22 -4.80 11.16
CA ILE A 239 2.34 -5.14 12.29
C ILE A 239 1.28 -6.15 11.90
N LEU A 240 0.73 -6.06 10.69
CA LEU A 240 -0.39 -6.90 10.25
C LEU A 240 -0.07 -8.40 10.30
N PRO A 241 1.09 -8.89 9.80
CA PRO A 241 1.43 -10.31 9.92
C PRO A 241 1.59 -10.76 11.37
N ASP A 242 2.13 -9.88 12.21
CA ASP A 242 2.48 -10.09 13.62
C ASP A 242 1.27 -10.17 14.56
N LEU A 243 0.15 -9.52 14.19
CA LEU A 243 -1.09 -9.47 14.97
C LEU A 243 -2.25 -10.18 14.28
N HIS A 244 -2.00 -10.94 13.21
CA HIS A 244 -3.05 -11.48 12.35
C HIS A 244 -4.14 -12.23 13.13
N ASP A 245 -3.74 -13.14 14.04
CA ASP A 245 -4.69 -13.95 14.81
C ASP A 245 -5.52 -13.09 15.79
N GLU A 246 -4.93 -12.07 16.42
CA GLU A 246 -5.65 -11.09 17.23
C GLU A 246 -6.64 -10.28 16.38
N LEU A 247 -6.20 -9.77 15.23
CA LEU A 247 -7.01 -8.94 14.34
C LEU A 247 -8.20 -9.72 13.77
N SER A 248 -7.97 -10.95 13.29
CA SER A 248 -9.03 -11.81 12.77
C SER A 248 -10.03 -12.21 13.85
N ARG A 249 -9.58 -12.55 15.06
CA ARG A 249 -10.50 -12.87 16.19
C ARG A 249 -11.31 -11.68 16.66
N ALA A 250 -10.74 -10.47 16.58
CA ALA A 250 -11.40 -9.23 16.98
C ALA A 250 -12.36 -8.69 15.92
N GLY A 251 -12.51 -9.37 14.77
CA GLY A 251 -13.37 -8.94 13.67
C GLY A 251 -12.90 -7.64 13.04
N VAL A 252 -11.58 -7.43 12.92
CA VAL A 252 -11.05 -6.26 12.22
C VAL A 252 -11.31 -6.40 10.73
N VAL A 253 -12.08 -5.46 10.18
CA VAL A 253 -12.50 -5.46 8.77
C VAL A 253 -11.71 -4.46 7.92
N LEU A 254 -11.23 -3.38 8.55
CA LEU A 254 -10.49 -2.30 7.90
C LEU A 254 -9.38 -1.76 8.82
N TRP A 255 -8.22 -1.51 8.24
CA TRP A 255 -7.15 -0.69 8.80
C TRP A 255 -6.93 0.54 7.92
N ALA A 256 -7.38 1.70 8.39
CA ALA A 256 -7.21 2.97 7.70
C ALA A 256 -5.90 3.66 8.13
N HIS A 257 -5.14 4.20 7.17
CA HIS A 257 -3.93 4.98 7.44
C HIS A 257 -3.73 6.18 6.49
N GLY A 258 -2.64 6.93 6.67
CA GLY A 258 -2.23 8.09 5.85
C GLY A 258 -0.73 8.11 5.55
N HIS A 259 -0.10 9.30 5.64
CA HIS A 259 1.34 9.60 5.62
C HIS A 259 2.06 9.43 4.28
N LEU A 260 1.67 8.47 3.46
CA LEU A 260 2.42 8.09 2.25
C LEU A 260 2.11 8.96 1.02
N HIS A 261 1.11 9.84 1.10
CA HIS A 261 0.63 10.67 -0.02
C HIS A 261 0.31 9.83 -1.28
N ASN A 262 -0.14 8.59 -1.09
CA ASN A 262 -0.61 7.72 -2.14
C ASN A 262 -1.87 7.00 -1.68
N ALA A 263 -2.96 7.18 -2.43
CA ALA A 263 -4.22 6.55 -2.15
C ALA A 263 -4.16 5.07 -2.52
N MET A 264 -4.55 4.21 -1.59
CA MET A 264 -4.43 2.76 -1.76
C MET A 264 -5.57 2.04 -1.08
N HIS A 265 -5.88 0.86 -1.61
CA HIS A 265 -6.81 -0.08 -1.04
C HIS A 265 -6.36 -1.46 -1.45
N TYR A 266 -5.88 -2.21 -0.47
CA TYR A 266 -5.39 -3.57 -0.64
C TYR A 266 -5.80 -4.40 0.57
N ALA A 267 -5.48 -5.69 0.61
CA ALA A 267 -5.72 -6.49 1.80
C ALA A 267 -4.50 -7.33 2.18
N VAL A 268 -4.33 -7.53 3.48
CA VAL A 268 -3.30 -8.40 4.06
C VAL A 268 -4.02 -9.46 4.87
N ARG A 269 -3.97 -10.71 4.39
CA ARG A 269 -4.62 -11.86 5.04
C ARG A 269 -6.10 -11.62 5.36
N GLY A 270 -6.85 -11.08 4.39
CA GLY A 270 -8.28 -10.79 4.51
C GLY A 270 -8.66 -9.50 5.27
N ILE A 271 -7.71 -8.80 5.88
CA ILE A 271 -7.93 -7.48 6.50
C ILE A 271 -7.69 -6.42 5.44
N GLN A 272 -8.69 -5.57 5.18
CA GLN A 272 -8.51 -4.46 4.25
C GLN A 272 -7.58 -3.40 4.86
N VAL A 273 -6.70 -2.85 4.05
CA VAL A 273 -5.85 -1.71 4.39
C VAL A 273 -6.13 -0.62 3.37
N ALA A 274 -6.43 0.58 3.85
CA ALA A 274 -6.75 1.70 2.98
C ALA A 274 -6.12 3.01 3.45
N ALA A 275 -5.80 3.86 2.48
CA ALA A 275 -5.41 5.25 2.71
C ALA A 275 -6.02 6.13 1.60
N ASN A 276 -6.41 7.34 1.96
CA ASN A 276 -6.92 8.34 1.03
C ASN A 276 -6.34 9.72 1.34
N PRO A 277 -5.01 9.90 1.14
CA PRO A 277 -4.32 11.12 1.46
C PRO A 277 -4.55 12.18 0.39
N ARG A 278 -4.97 13.38 0.81
CA ARG A 278 -5.07 14.54 -0.10
C ARG A 278 -3.69 15.08 -0.47
N GLY A 279 -2.80 15.12 0.52
CA GLY A 279 -1.50 15.75 0.41
C GLY A 279 -1.56 17.28 0.47
N ARG A 280 -0.40 17.92 0.35
CA ARG A 280 -0.26 19.38 0.45
C ARG A 280 -0.64 20.05 -0.87
N VAL A 281 -1.36 21.16 -0.77
CA VAL A 281 -1.52 22.07 -1.91
C VAL A 281 -0.24 22.88 -2.05
N HIS A 282 0.34 22.85 -3.24
CA HIS A 282 1.54 23.61 -3.55
C HIS A 282 1.18 24.90 -4.30
N PRO A 283 1.92 25.99 -4.08
CA PRO A 283 1.76 27.19 -4.89
C PRO A 283 2.08 26.86 -6.37
N PRO A 284 1.42 27.52 -7.32
CA PRO A 284 1.67 27.28 -8.73
C PRO A 284 3.08 27.76 -9.11
N LEU A 285 3.63 27.18 -10.18
CA LEU A 285 4.92 27.60 -10.72
C LEU A 285 4.88 29.09 -11.09
N THR A 286 5.99 29.77 -10.85
CA THR A 286 6.26 31.15 -11.25
C THR A 286 7.54 31.21 -12.08
N LYS A 287 7.80 32.37 -12.69
CA LYS A 287 9.09 32.58 -13.37
C LYS A 287 10.27 32.47 -12.41
N ASP A 288 10.09 32.85 -11.15
CA ASP A 288 11.13 32.77 -10.12
C ASP A 288 11.36 31.34 -9.63
N SER A 289 10.30 30.54 -9.46
CA SER A 289 10.47 29.11 -9.18
C SER A 289 11.15 28.41 -10.37
N ALA A 290 10.78 28.75 -11.61
CA ALA A 290 11.42 28.20 -12.81
C ALA A 290 12.92 28.53 -12.89
N ARG A 291 13.33 29.76 -12.53
CA ARG A 291 14.75 30.14 -12.40
C ARG A 291 15.47 29.31 -11.35
N SER A 292 14.80 29.04 -10.23
CA SER A 292 15.35 28.21 -9.15
C SER A 292 15.54 26.76 -9.60
N PHE A 293 14.57 26.19 -10.35
CA PHE A 293 14.68 24.85 -10.93
C PHE A 293 15.78 24.75 -11.99
N ALA A 294 16.03 25.82 -12.75
CA ALA A 294 17.12 25.86 -13.73
C ALA A 294 18.51 25.69 -13.09
N LEU A 295 18.69 26.12 -11.83
CA LEU A 295 19.93 25.88 -11.06
C LEU A 295 20.20 24.37 -10.83
N PHE A 296 19.15 23.54 -10.88
CA PHE A 296 19.22 22.09 -10.77
C PHE A 296 19.13 21.37 -12.12
N GLY A 297 19.31 22.10 -13.23
CA GLY A 297 19.27 21.54 -14.58
C GLY A 297 17.86 21.21 -15.09
N ILE A 298 16.81 21.63 -14.39
CA ILE A 298 15.42 21.41 -14.79
C ILE A 298 14.93 22.64 -15.57
N SER A 299 14.65 22.45 -16.86
CA SER A 299 14.11 23.51 -17.72
C SER A 299 12.58 23.50 -17.68
N ILE A 300 12.00 24.59 -17.15
CA ILE A 300 10.55 24.82 -17.09
C ILE A 300 10.20 25.94 -18.07
N ARG A 301 9.30 25.66 -19.02
CA ARG A 301 8.89 26.64 -20.06
C ARG A 301 7.73 27.49 -19.56
N ASP A 302 7.51 28.64 -20.21
CA ASP A 302 6.35 29.51 -19.91
C ASP A 302 5.01 28.75 -20.02
N ALA A 303 4.87 27.84 -20.99
CA ALA A 303 3.69 26.99 -21.12
C ALA A 303 3.47 26.05 -19.92
N ASP A 304 4.54 25.60 -19.24
CA ASP A 304 4.46 24.76 -18.05
C ASP A 304 4.05 25.59 -16.82
N ILE A 305 4.51 26.84 -16.73
CA ILE A 305 4.09 27.83 -15.73
C ILE A 305 2.60 28.14 -15.88
N GLU A 306 2.15 28.49 -17.09
CA GLU A 306 0.75 28.79 -17.37
C GLU A 306 -0.17 27.61 -17.07
N ARG A 307 0.24 26.39 -17.42
CA ARG A 307 -0.49 25.16 -17.09
C ARG A 307 -0.61 24.99 -15.58
N SER A 308 0.49 25.16 -14.83
CA SER A 308 0.47 25.05 -13.36
C SER A 308 -0.45 26.09 -12.71
N GLN A 309 -0.38 27.35 -13.15
CA GLN A 309 -1.22 28.43 -12.63
C GLN A 309 -2.70 28.23 -12.96
N ARG A 310 -3.01 27.74 -14.16
CA ARG A 310 -4.38 27.39 -14.55
C ARG A 310 -4.92 26.26 -13.70
N ASN A 311 -4.17 25.17 -13.56
CA ASN A 311 -4.57 24.02 -12.75
C ASN A 311 -4.83 24.43 -11.30
N HIS A 312 -3.98 25.27 -10.71
CA HIS A 312 -4.18 25.77 -9.35
C HIS A 312 -5.43 26.64 -9.19
N ARG A 313 -5.80 27.43 -10.22
CA ARG A 313 -7.06 28.21 -10.19
C ARG A 313 -8.30 27.35 -10.37
N GLU A 314 -8.23 26.36 -11.25
CA GLU A 314 -9.37 25.49 -11.58
C GLU A 314 -9.59 24.40 -10.50
N ASN A 315 -8.51 23.96 -9.85
CA ASN A 315 -8.54 22.91 -8.82
C ASN A 315 -7.76 23.37 -7.58
N PRO A 316 -8.26 24.40 -6.85
CA PRO A 316 -7.54 25.01 -5.72
C PRO A 316 -7.41 24.08 -4.51
N GLU A 317 -8.16 22.98 -4.50
CA GLU A 317 -8.13 21.99 -3.43
C GLU A 317 -7.20 20.80 -3.72
N ASP A 318 -6.64 20.68 -4.93
CA ASP A 318 -5.82 19.54 -5.31
C ASP A 318 -4.46 19.58 -4.60
N GLY A 319 -4.21 18.55 -3.79
CA GLY A 319 -2.94 18.32 -3.13
C GLY A 319 -2.01 17.39 -3.92
N ASP A 320 -0.82 17.14 -3.38
CA ASP A 320 0.17 16.22 -3.96
C ASP A 320 -0.09 14.73 -3.67
N GLY A 321 -1.22 14.39 -3.05
CA GLY A 321 -1.64 13.01 -2.82
C GLY A 321 -2.04 12.29 -4.10
N PHE A 322 -1.30 11.25 -4.47
CA PHE A 322 -1.57 10.49 -5.69
C PHE A 322 -2.86 9.67 -5.57
N GLY A 323 -3.79 9.83 -6.52
CA GLY A 323 -5.03 9.04 -6.56
C GLY A 323 -6.05 9.40 -5.49
N TYR A 324 -5.93 10.58 -4.87
CA TYR A 324 -6.89 11.08 -3.90
C TYR A 324 -8.30 11.17 -4.51
N GLU A 325 -9.28 10.66 -3.79
CA GLU A 325 -10.68 10.72 -4.18
C GLU A 325 -11.50 11.31 -3.05
N LYS A 326 -12.04 12.52 -3.26
CA LYS A 326 -12.75 13.23 -2.20
C LYS A 326 -13.97 12.45 -1.68
N THR A 327 -14.70 11.73 -2.55
CA THR A 327 -15.91 10.98 -2.18
C THR A 327 -15.63 9.53 -1.78
N ARG A 328 -14.38 9.16 -1.50
CA ARG A 328 -13.99 7.77 -1.27
C ARG A 328 -14.60 7.24 0.03
N SER A 329 -15.50 6.28 -0.12
CA SER A 329 -16.17 5.62 1.00
C SER A 329 -15.95 4.12 1.01
N PHE A 330 -16.03 3.52 2.20
CA PHE A 330 -15.87 2.09 2.42
C PHE A 330 -17.11 1.54 3.13
N ASP A 331 -17.81 0.61 2.48
CA ASP A 331 -18.90 -0.13 3.11
C ASP A 331 -18.31 -1.28 3.96
N LEU A 332 -18.53 -1.21 5.27
CA LEU A 332 -18.05 -2.23 6.21
C LEU A 332 -18.80 -3.58 6.09
N ALA A 333 -19.92 -3.61 5.37
CA ALA A 333 -20.59 -4.86 5.00
C ALA A 333 -19.88 -5.59 3.86
N GLU A 334 -19.04 -4.89 3.07
CA GLU A 334 -18.23 -5.51 2.03
C GLU A 334 -17.04 -6.27 2.61
N SER A 335 -16.92 -7.54 2.22
CA SER A 335 -15.72 -8.32 2.52
C SER A 335 -14.53 -7.82 1.69
N GLY A 336 -13.29 -7.97 2.18
CA GLY A 336 -12.06 -7.71 1.41
C GLY A 336 -11.92 -8.43 0.06
N TYR A 337 -12.89 -9.27 -0.31
CA TYR A 337 -13.05 -9.87 -1.63
C TYR A 337 -13.30 -8.87 -2.77
N SER A 338 -13.96 -7.72 -2.51
CA SER A 338 -14.20 -6.70 -3.55
C SER A 338 -12.89 -6.14 -4.11
N VAL A 339 -11.83 -6.14 -3.30
CA VAL A 339 -10.46 -5.75 -3.69
C VAL A 339 -9.86 -6.75 -4.69
N ILE A 340 -10.00 -8.06 -4.44
CA ILE A 340 -9.54 -9.12 -5.37
C ILE A 340 -10.29 -9.02 -6.70
N GLU A 341 -11.60 -8.77 -6.64
CA GLU A 341 -12.43 -8.63 -7.84
C GLU A 341 -11.96 -7.44 -8.70
N ALA A 342 -11.70 -6.28 -8.08
CA ALA A 342 -11.16 -5.12 -8.76
C ALA A 342 -9.78 -5.40 -9.38
N ALA A 343 -8.87 -6.02 -8.63
CA ALA A 343 -7.54 -6.41 -9.13
C ALA A 343 -7.64 -7.43 -10.29
N HIS A 344 -8.61 -8.34 -10.21
CA HIS A 344 -8.88 -9.34 -11.24
C HIS A 344 -9.41 -8.72 -12.53
N LEU A 345 -10.36 -7.80 -12.43
CA LEU A 345 -10.87 -7.05 -13.58
C LEU A 345 -9.75 -6.21 -14.24
N LYS A 346 -8.88 -5.61 -13.42
CA LYS A 346 -7.73 -4.84 -13.90
C LYS A 346 -6.75 -5.69 -14.69
N VAL A 347 -6.35 -6.87 -14.17
CA VAL A 347 -5.42 -7.75 -14.91
C VAL A 347 -6.06 -8.27 -16.21
N LEU A 348 -7.36 -8.59 -16.22
CA LEU A 348 -8.05 -8.98 -17.44
C LEU A 348 -8.05 -7.87 -18.49
N ALA A 349 -8.32 -6.63 -18.09
CA ALA A 349 -8.28 -5.48 -18.98
C ALA A 349 -6.86 -5.26 -19.56
N THR A 350 -5.83 -5.32 -18.71
CA THR A 350 -4.42 -5.22 -19.16
C THR A 350 -4.07 -6.33 -20.16
N LEU A 351 -4.49 -7.57 -19.93
CA LEU A 351 -4.20 -8.66 -20.86
C LEU A 351 -4.90 -8.50 -22.20
N GLU A 352 -6.15 -8.04 -22.24
CA GLU A 352 -6.85 -7.77 -23.51
C GLU A 352 -6.20 -6.60 -24.29
N GLU A 353 -5.79 -5.53 -23.60
CA GLU A 353 -5.05 -4.42 -24.21
C GLU A 353 -3.74 -4.92 -24.86
N ARG A 354 -2.93 -5.65 -24.09
CA ARG A 354 -1.64 -6.17 -24.59
C ARG A 354 -1.80 -7.24 -25.66
N ARG A 355 -2.88 -8.03 -25.60
CA ARG A 355 -3.26 -8.96 -26.66
C ARG A 355 -3.60 -8.23 -27.96
N ALA A 356 -4.31 -7.11 -27.89
CA ALA A 356 -4.59 -6.29 -29.06
C ALA A 356 -3.29 -5.72 -29.65
N GLU A 357 -2.35 -5.31 -28.80
CA GLU A 357 -1.02 -4.87 -29.21
C GLU A 357 -0.24 -5.97 -29.95
N LEU A 358 -0.22 -7.21 -29.43
CA LEU A 358 0.38 -8.36 -30.13
C LEU A 358 -0.26 -8.58 -31.51
N LYS A 359 -1.59 -8.55 -31.60
CA LYS A 359 -2.30 -8.72 -32.88
C LYS A 359 -1.93 -7.64 -33.90
N ALA A 360 -1.66 -6.42 -33.46
CA ALA A 360 -1.23 -5.32 -34.33
C ALA A 360 0.16 -5.56 -34.95
N LEU A 361 0.97 -6.46 -34.40
CA LEU A 361 2.28 -6.84 -34.96
C LEU A 361 2.20 -7.81 -36.15
N ARG A 362 1.05 -8.45 -36.38
CA ARG A 362 0.83 -9.45 -37.47
C ARG A 362 1.27 -8.99 -38.87
N PRO A 363 0.97 -7.77 -39.35
CA PRO A 363 1.48 -7.30 -40.64
C PRO A 363 3.00 -7.09 -40.62
N LEU A 364 3.58 -6.64 -39.50
CA LEU A 364 5.01 -6.34 -39.39
C LEU A 364 5.87 -7.60 -39.41
N VAL A 365 5.45 -8.67 -38.71
CA VAL A 365 6.16 -9.96 -38.72
C VAL A 365 6.10 -10.69 -40.06
N ARG A 366 5.23 -10.25 -40.98
CA ARG A 366 5.13 -10.75 -42.36
C ARG A 366 5.87 -9.86 -43.37
N SER A 367 6.52 -8.79 -42.89
CA SER A 367 7.28 -7.88 -43.75
C SER A 367 8.39 -8.62 -44.50
N LYS A 368 8.55 -8.30 -45.78
CA LYS A 368 9.69 -8.78 -46.58
C LYS A 368 11.02 -8.18 -46.11
N ARG A 369 10.99 -7.09 -45.34
CA ARG A 369 12.18 -6.48 -44.72
C ARG A 369 12.49 -7.23 -43.42
N LEU A 370 13.50 -8.10 -43.44
CA LEU A 370 13.91 -8.92 -42.29
C LEU A 370 14.04 -8.12 -40.99
N LYS A 371 14.75 -6.98 -41.01
CA LYS A 371 14.90 -6.11 -39.82
C LYS A 371 13.56 -5.64 -39.22
N VAL A 372 12.54 -5.40 -40.05
CA VAL A 372 11.20 -4.99 -39.58
C VAL A 372 10.49 -6.17 -38.92
N ALA A 373 10.59 -7.35 -39.53
CA ALA A 373 10.02 -8.57 -38.95
C ALA A 373 10.69 -8.93 -37.63
N ASP A 374 12.02 -8.84 -37.55
CA ASP A 374 12.79 -9.14 -36.34
C ASP A 374 12.49 -8.13 -35.22
N LEU A 375 12.40 -6.83 -35.53
CA LEU A 375 12.01 -5.80 -34.55
C LEU A 375 10.60 -6.04 -34.01
N ALA A 376 9.66 -6.47 -34.87
CA ALA A 376 8.32 -6.85 -34.43
C ALA A 376 8.32 -8.11 -33.54
N GLY A 377 9.21 -9.07 -33.81
CA GLY A 377 9.46 -10.22 -32.93
C GLY A 377 9.93 -9.80 -31.54
N HIS A 378 10.93 -8.91 -31.46
CA HIS A 378 11.39 -8.35 -30.18
C HIS A 378 10.30 -7.53 -29.46
N ARG A 379 9.49 -6.75 -30.20
CA ARG A 379 8.36 -6.04 -29.60
C ARG A 379 7.38 -7.02 -28.98
N ALA A 380 7.09 -8.14 -29.63
CA ALA A 380 6.23 -9.18 -29.08
C ALA A 380 6.74 -9.72 -27.73
N ASP A 381 8.06 -9.90 -27.57
CA ASP A 381 8.66 -10.29 -26.28
C ASP A 381 8.48 -9.24 -25.20
N THR A 382 8.73 -7.95 -25.51
CA THR A 382 8.54 -6.89 -24.51
C THR A 382 7.08 -6.78 -24.06
N VAL A 383 6.13 -6.96 -24.99
CA VAL A 383 4.69 -6.97 -24.67
C VAL A 383 4.34 -8.21 -23.84
N TYR A 384 4.88 -9.38 -24.20
CA TYR A 384 4.65 -10.61 -23.45
C TYR A 384 5.25 -10.53 -22.03
N ALA A 385 6.45 -9.99 -21.85
CA ALA A 385 7.06 -9.74 -20.54
C ALA A 385 6.20 -8.81 -19.67
N ALA A 386 5.61 -7.76 -20.26
CA ALA A 386 4.66 -6.90 -19.56
C ALA A 386 3.40 -7.66 -19.12
N ILE A 387 2.88 -8.57 -19.95
CA ILE A 387 1.77 -9.47 -19.60
C ILE A 387 2.16 -10.36 -18.42
N LEU A 388 3.33 -11.00 -18.46
CA LEU A 388 3.79 -11.87 -17.38
C LEU A 388 3.95 -11.11 -16.05
N SER A 389 4.48 -9.89 -16.12
CA SER A 389 4.58 -8.99 -14.97
C SER A 389 3.21 -8.67 -14.38
N ALA A 390 2.22 -8.33 -15.22
CA ALA A 390 0.86 -8.04 -14.78
C ALA A 390 0.18 -9.27 -14.15
N VAL A 391 0.33 -10.46 -14.75
CA VAL A 391 -0.21 -11.72 -14.19
C VAL A 391 0.47 -12.05 -12.86
N ARG A 392 1.79 -11.91 -12.77
CA ARG A 392 2.56 -12.12 -11.53
C ARG A 392 2.07 -11.19 -10.42
N ALA A 393 1.95 -9.89 -10.71
CA ALA A 393 1.47 -8.91 -9.74
C ALA A 393 0.07 -9.28 -9.23
N PHE A 394 -0.86 -9.67 -10.13
CA PHE A 394 -2.19 -10.13 -9.72
C PHE A 394 -2.15 -11.39 -8.85
N VAL A 395 -1.30 -12.37 -9.20
CA VAL A 395 -1.17 -13.63 -8.46
C VAL A 395 -0.56 -13.41 -7.08
N GLU A 396 0.46 -12.56 -6.97
CA GLU A 396 1.08 -12.15 -5.70
C GLU A 396 0.07 -11.38 -4.83
N ASP A 397 -0.65 -10.42 -5.41
CA ASP A 397 -1.71 -9.67 -4.73
C ASP A 397 -2.80 -10.60 -4.21
N MET A 398 -3.35 -11.48 -5.05
CA MET A 398 -4.32 -12.49 -4.64
C MET A 398 -3.80 -13.38 -3.50
N ALA A 399 -2.52 -13.74 -3.52
CA ALA A 399 -1.91 -14.54 -2.45
C ALA A 399 -1.74 -13.78 -1.13
N HIS A 400 -1.37 -12.51 -1.17
CA HIS A 400 -1.33 -11.67 0.02
C HIS A 400 -2.72 -11.43 0.60
N GLN A 401 -3.72 -11.32 -0.26
CA GLN A 401 -5.11 -11.13 0.16
C GLN A 401 -5.74 -12.42 0.72
N LEU A 402 -5.41 -13.60 0.17
CA LEU A 402 -6.05 -14.88 0.52
C LEU A 402 -5.24 -15.83 1.43
N GLY A 403 -3.91 -15.73 1.53
CA GLY A 403 -3.07 -16.59 2.38
C GLY A 403 -2.86 -16.01 3.79
N HIS A 404 -2.69 -16.74 4.91
CA HIS A 404 -2.95 -18.15 5.26
C HIS A 404 -3.84 -18.16 6.50
N SER A 405 -5.07 -18.62 6.36
CA SER A 405 -5.83 -19.16 7.50
C SER A 405 -5.34 -20.60 7.76
N HIS A 406 -4.48 -20.75 8.77
CA HIS A 406 -4.06 -22.02 9.40
C HIS A 406 -3.60 -23.18 8.47
N SER A 407 -2.30 -23.18 8.14
CA SER A 407 -1.37 -24.33 8.22
C SER A 407 -0.09 -23.93 7.48
N ALA A 408 1.02 -23.82 8.20
CA ALA A 408 2.34 -23.65 7.61
C ALA A 408 2.57 -24.76 6.56
N GLY A 409 2.78 -24.38 5.29
CA GLY A 409 3.16 -25.33 4.22
C GLY A 409 2.35 -25.29 2.92
N ARG A 410 1.36 -24.41 2.74
CA ARG A 410 0.64 -24.28 1.45
C ARG A 410 1.13 -23.09 0.66
N ASP A 411 1.96 -23.29 -0.34
CA ASP A 411 2.55 -22.21 -1.16
C ASP A 411 1.54 -21.52 -2.11
N LEU A 412 2.03 -20.55 -2.87
CA LEU A 412 1.31 -19.88 -3.96
C LEU A 412 0.66 -20.88 -4.94
N GLN A 413 1.32 -22.01 -5.17
CA GLN A 413 0.87 -23.05 -6.10
C GLN A 413 -0.39 -23.75 -5.57
N TRP A 414 -0.50 -23.95 -4.26
CA TRP A 414 -1.74 -24.45 -3.64
C TRP A 414 -2.92 -23.49 -3.84
N LEU A 415 -2.75 -22.21 -3.54
CA LEU A 415 -3.80 -21.19 -3.71
C LEU A 415 -4.26 -21.13 -5.18
N LEU A 416 -3.30 -21.10 -6.10
CA LEU A 416 -3.58 -21.12 -7.51
C LEU A 416 -4.30 -22.42 -7.92
N SER A 417 -3.92 -23.57 -7.39
CA SER A 417 -4.61 -24.84 -7.66
C SER A 417 -6.08 -24.80 -7.22
N ASP A 418 -6.35 -24.32 -6.02
CA ASP A 418 -7.71 -24.22 -5.47
C ASP A 418 -8.57 -23.21 -6.25
N CYS A 419 -7.94 -22.11 -6.72
CA CYS A 419 -8.54 -21.17 -7.65
C CYS A 419 -8.69 -21.72 -9.10
N LYS A 420 -8.25 -22.94 -9.38
CA LYS A 420 -8.11 -23.51 -10.74
C LYS A 420 -7.23 -22.67 -11.69
N LEU A 421 -6.28 -21.96 -11.10
CA LEU A 421 -5.25 -21.11 -11.70
C LEU A 421 -3.85 -21.74 -11.68
N ALA A 422 -3.64 -22.98 -11.19
CA ALA A 422 -2.30 -23.59 -11.15
C ALA A 422 -1.58 -23.59 -12.51
N GLY A 423 -2.32 -23.81 -13.60
CA GLY A 423 -1.78 -23.73 -14.96
C GLY A 423 -1.28 -22.34 -15.36
N VAL A 424 -1.66 -21.26 -14.67
CA VAL A 424 -1.20 -19.90 -14.97
C VAL A 424 0.33 -19.79 -14.86
N LEU A 425 0.95 -20.42 -13.86
CA LEU A 425 2.42 -20.40 -13.70
C LEU A 425 3.13 -21.13 -14.85
N GLU A 426 2.59 -22.28 -15.25
CA GLU A 426 3.08 -23.07 -16.38
C GLU A 426 2.91 -22.31 -17.71
N TYR A 427 1.73 -21.70 -17.92
CA TYR A 427 1.42 -20.91 -19.13
C TYR A 427 2.20 -19.60 -19.19
N ALA A 428 2.55 -19.00 -18.05
CA ALA A 428 3.38 -17.81 -17.97
C ALA A 428 4.83 -18.10 -18.39
N GLY A 429 5.31 -19.34 -18.27
CA GLY A 429 6.63 -19.72 -18.79
C GLY A 429 7.78 -19.30 -17.89
N PHE A 430 7.57 -19.38 -16.58
CA PHE A 430 8.63 -19.10 -15.61
C PHE A 430 9.82 -20.08 -15.69
N GLU A 431 9.69 -21.19 -16.42
CA GLU A 431 10.69 -22.26 -16.47
C GLU A 431 11.36 -22.47 -17.83
N ASN A 432 10.91 -21.83 -18.92
CA ASN A 432 11.64 -21.90 -20.19
C ASN A 432 11.08 -20.93 -21.24
N THR A 433 11.84 -19.88 -21.54
CA THR A 433 11.66 -19.06 -22.74
C THR A 433 13.04 -18.66 -23.24
N GLY A 434 13.47 -19.23 -24.36
CA GLY A 434 14.55 -18.60 -25.13
C GLY A 434 14.04 -17.24 -25.59
N ASP A 435 14.76 -16.17 -25.26
CA ASP A 435 14.51 -14.84 -25.82
C ASP A 435 14.49 -14.93 -27.35
N PHE A 436 13.66 -14.15 -28.05
CA PHE A 436 13.73 -14.04 -29.50
C PHE A 436 15.15 -13.69 -29.97
N GLU A 437 15.93 -12.95 -29.16
CA GLU A 437 17.35 -12.72 -29.41
C GLU A 437 18.15 -14.04 -29.44
N THR A 438 17.93 -14.93 -28.48
CA THR A 438 18.53 -16.27 -28.46
C THR A 438 18.09 -17.09 -29.66
N THR A 439 16.82 -16.96 -30.06
CA THR A 439 16.22 -17.61 -31.24
C THR A 439 16.87 -17.11 -32.54
N LEU A 440 17.20 -15.82 -32.63
CA LEU A 440 17.92 -15.23 -33.77
C LEU A 440 19.38 -15.68 -33.84
N ILE A 441 20.07 -15.77 -32.70
CA ILE A 441 21.44 -16.30 -32.61
C ILE A 441 21.46 -17.74 -33.11
N TRP A 442 20.57 -18.59 -32.58
CA TRP A 442 20.42 -19.98 -33.04
C TRP A 442 20.10 -20.07 -34.52
N ARG A 443 19.18 -19.24 -35.03
CA ARG A 443 18.85 -19.18 -36.45
C ARG A 443 20.08 -18.85 -37.32
N ARG A 444 20.96 -17.94 -36.87
CA ARG A 444 22.18 -17.56 -37.59
C ARG A 444 23.21 -18.70 -37.58
N VAL A 445 23.48 -19.27 -36.41
CA VAL A 445 24.40 -20.42 -36.24
C VAL A 445 23.98 -21.60 -37.11
N GLU A 446 22.69 -21.95 -37.12
CA GLU A 446 22.18 -23.05 -37.93
C GLU A 446 22.12 -22.75 -39.44
N ALA A 447 21.98 -21.47 -39.83
CA ALA A 447 22.00 -21.08 -41.23
C ALA A 447 23.39 -21.26 -41.88
N GLU A 448 24.45 -21.26 -41.08
CA GLU A 448 25.84 -21.47 -41.51
C GLU A 448 26.20 -22.96 -41.69
N ARG A 449 25.40 -23.89 -41.16
CA ARG A 449 25.63 -25.34 -41.27
C ARG A 449 25.25 -25.91 -42.64
N THR A 450 25.78 -27.07 -42.99
CA THR A 450 25.42 -27.82 -44.21
C THR A 450 23.99 -28.39 -44.13
N PRO A 451 23.35 -28.72 -45.28
CA PRO A 451 22.01 -29.33 -45.29
C PRO A 451 21.91 -30.66 -44.51
N GLN A 452 22.98 -31.47 -44.48
CA GLN A 452 23.02 -32.73 -43.74
C GLN A 452 23.07 -32.51 -42.24
N GLU A 453 23.87 -31.56 -41.77
CA GLU A 453 23.96 -31.17 -40.36
C GLU A 453 22.64 -30.60 -39.84
N ARG A 454 21.98 -29.73 -40.64
CA ARG A 454 20.66 -29.17 -40.29
C ARG A 454 19.59 -30.25 -40.15
N LYS A 455 19.63 -31.29 -41.00
CA LYS A 455 18.69 -32.41 -40.94
C LYS A 455 18.92 -33.28 -39.69
N LEU A 456 20.18 -33.51 -39.30
CA LEU A 456 20.56 -34.25 -38.09
C LEU A 456 20.11 -33.53 -36.81
N LEU A 457 20.16 -32.19 -36.79
CA LEU A 457 19.75 -31.36 -35.66
C LEU A 457 18.23 -31.08 -35.61
N GLY A 458 17.47 -31.59 -36.59
CA GLY A 458 16.04 -31.34 -36.68
C GLY A 458 15.67 -29.88 -36.94
N TRP A 459 16.58 -29.07 -37.51
CA TRP A 459 16.37 -27.65 -37.74
C TRP A 459 15.23 -27.41 -38.75
N ARG A 460 14.19 -26.69 -38.31
CA ARG A 460 13.04 -26.30 -39.13
C ARG A 460 12.98 -24.77 -39.25
N PRO A 461 13.40 -24.17 -40.36
CA PRO A 461 13.46 -22.70 -40.49
C PRO A 461 12.12 -22.00 -40.24
N GLU A 462 11.01 -22.68 -40.54
CA GLU A 462 9.63 -22.24 -40.27
C GLU A 462 9.35 -21.93 -38.78
N GLN A 463 10.01 -22.66 -37.87
CA GLN A 463 9.82 -22.55 -36.42
C GLN A 463 10.55 -21.33 -35.81
N TYR A 464 11.55 -20.79 -36.51
CA TYR A 464 12.41 -19.69 -36.05
C TYR A 464 12.08 -18.36 -36.76
N THR A 465 10.80 -18.14 -37.09
CA THR A 465 10.34 -16.91 -37.74
C THR A 465 9.65 -15.98 -36.75
N ALA A 466 9.75 -14.65 -36.95
CA ALA A 466 9.01 -13.66 -36.15
C ALA A 466 7.49 -13.93 -36.16
N LYS A 467 6.97 -14.47 -37.27
CA LYS A 467 5.56 -14.89 -37.40
C LYS A 467 5.23 -16.06 -36.47
N ALA A 468 6.04 -17.11 -36.48
CA ALA A 468 5.84 -18.27 -35.61
C ALA A 468 5.97 -17.87 -34.13
N HIS A 469 6.95 -17.01 -33.82
CA HIS A 469 7.16 -16.45 -32.49
C HIS A 469 5.96 -15.64 -31.98
N LEU A 470 5.47 -14.69 -32.78
CA LEU A 470 4.26 -13.93 -32.44
C LEU A 470 3.05 -14.84 -32.24
N THR A 471 2.87 -15.83 -33.11
CA THR A 471 1.77 -16.80 -33.02
C THR A 471 1.84 -17.59 -31.71
N HIS A 472 3.05 -18.00 -31.30
CA HIS A 472 3.26 -18.67 -30.02
C HIS A 472 2.88 -17.78 -28.84
N MET A 473 3.30 -16.51 -28.82
CA MET A 473 2.94 -15.56 -27.76
C MET A 473 1.43 -15.30 -27.71
N GLU A 474 0.78 -15.07 -28.86
CA GLU A 474 -0.69 -14.92 -28.93
C GLU A 474 -1.40 -16.14 -28.32
N GLN A 475 -0.96 -17.37 -28.63
CA GLN A 475 -1.55 -18.59 -28.07
C GLN A 475 -1.36 -18.70 -26.57
N ARG A 476 -0.21 -18.29 -26.02
CA ARG A 476 0.02 -18.27 -24.57
C ARG A 476 -0.88 -17.24 -23.88
N VAL A 477 -0.99 -16.04 -24.43
CA VAL A 477 -1.88 -14.98 -23.90
C VAL A 477 -3.34 -15.42 -23.94
N ASP A 478 -3.79 -16.07 -25.01
CA ASP A 478 -5.14 -16.63 -25.12
C ASP A 478 -5.42 -17.70 -24.05
N LYS A 479 -4.44 -18.56 -23.75
CA LYS A 479 -4.53 -19.54 -22.65
C LYS A 479 -4.59 -18.86 -21.28
N LEU A 480 -3.78 -17.82 -21.05
CA LEU A 480 -3.78 -17.03 -19.81
C LEU A 480 -5.14 -16.37 -19.60
N LEU A 481 -5.67 -15.66 -20.61
CA LEU A 481 -7.01 -15.05 -20.56
C LEU A 481 -8.12 -16.07 -20.30
N LYS A 482 -8.08 -17.22 -20.98
CA LYS A 482 -9.06 -18.30 -20.77
C LYS A 482 -9.03 -18.82 -19.34
N THR A 483 -7.85 -18.89 -18.74
CA THR A 483 -7.65 -19.40 -17.37
C THR A 483 -8.10 -18.36 -16.35
N LEU A 484 -7.65 -17.12 -16.48
CA LEU A 484 -8.00 -16.02 -15.57
C LEU A 484 -9.50 -15.70 -15.59
N ARG A 485 -10.19 -15.84 -16.72
CA ARG A 485 -11.67 -15.71 -16.78
C ARG A 485 -12.43 -16.70 -15.89
N LYS A 486 -11.80 -17.80 -15.46
CA LYS A 486 -12.40 -18.77 -14.54
C LYS A 486 -12.21 -18.40 -13.06
N ALA A 487 -11.30 -17.47 -12.75
CA ALA A 487 -10.96 -17.08 -11.38
C ALA A 487 -12.15 -16.64 -10.51
N PRO A 488 -13.13 -15.83 -11.00
CA PRO A 488 -14.18 -15.28 -10.13
C PRO A 488 -14.98 -16.36 -9.41
N LYS A 489 -15.32 -17.44 -10.12
CA LYS A 489 -16.08 -18.58 -9.55
C LYS A 489 -15.28 -19.35 -8.49
N ALA A 490 -13.97 -19.41 -8.64
CA ALA A 490 -13.12 -20.14 -7.72
C ALA A 490 -12.78 -19.31 -6.47
N CYS A 491 -12.56 -18.00 -6.66
CA CYS A 491 -12.42 -17.05 -5.57
C CYS A 491 -13.73 -16.95 -4.74
N GLU A 492 -14.92 -16.99 -5.37
CA GLU A 492 -16.20 -17.01 -4.66
C GLU A 492 -16.35 -18.27 -3.77
N GLN A 493 -15.84 -19.41 -4.23
CA GLN A 493 -15.84 -20.66 -3.47
C GLN A 493 -14.92 -20.56 -2.25
N LEU A 494 -13.70 -20.04 -2.41
CA LEU A 494 -12.77 -19.77 -1.29
C LEU A 494 -13.37 -18.83 -0.25
N ARG A 495 -14.10 -17.79 -0.68
CA ARG A 495 -14.84 -16.91 0.23
C ARG A 495 -15.88 -17.69 1.03
N LYS A 496 -16.68 -18.53 0.38
CA LYS A 496 -17.69 -19.37 1.05
C LYS A 496 -17.03 -20.30 2.07
N ASP A 497 -15.88 -20.86 1.74
CA ASP A 497 -15.15 -21.77 2.63
C ASP A 497 -14.48 -21.03 3.80
N HIS A 498 -13.96 -19.82 3.58
CA HIS A 498 -13.45 -18.94 4.64
C HIS A 498 -14.56 -18.54 5.62
N LEU A 499 -15.72 -18.09 5.13
CA LEU A 499 -16.87 -17.74 5.96
C LEU A 499 -17.41 -18.95 6.74
N ARG A 500 -17.38 -20.14 6.14
CA ARG A 500 -17.70 -21.41 6.81
C ARG A 500 -16.67 -21.77 7.89
N MET A 501 -15.39 -21.47 7.67
CA MET A 501 -14.35 -21.66 8.69
C MET A 501 -14.49 -20.68 9.85
N GLN A 502 -14.68 -19.39 9.58
CA GLN A 502 -14.91 -18.37 10.61
C GLN A 502 -16.11 -18.73 11.48
N SER A 503 -17.24 -19.09 10.87
CA SER A 503 -18.44 -19.50 11.62
C SER A 503 -18.25 -20.80 12.42
N LYS A 504 -17.41 -21.74 11.97
CA LYS A 504 -17.05 -22.94 12.75
C LYS A 504 -16.13 -22.61 13.94
N VAL A 505 -15.16 -21.71 13.76
CA VAL A 505 -14.26 -21.24 14.82
C VAL A 505 -15.07 -20.46 15.86
N GLU A 506 -15.95 -19.55 15.44
CA GLU A 506 -16.87 -18.83 16.31
C GLU A 506 -17.77 -19.79 17.12
N ARG A 507 -18.34 -20.81 16.47
CA ARG A 507 -19.16 -21.83 17.17
C ARG A 507 -18.35 -22.63 18.20
N ARG A 508 -17.12 -23.03 17.87
CA ARG A 508 -16.24 -23.74 18.82
C ARG A 508 -15.81 -22.84 20.00
N CYS A 509 -15.50 -21.58 19.73
CA CYS A 509 -15.14 -20.61 20.76
C CYS A 509 -16.33 -20.29 21.67
N ARG A 510 -17.54 -20.08 21.12
CA ARG A 510 -18.78 -19.96 21.91
C ARG A 510 -18.99 -21.18 22.79
N ALA A 511 -18.93 -22.40 22.23
CA ALA A 511 -19.10 -23.62 23.00
C ALA A 511 -18.07 -23.76 24.14
N THR A 512 -16.81 -23.37 23.90
CA THR A 512 -15.74 -23.41 24.91
C THR A 512 -15.93 -22.36 26.00
N LEU A 513 -16.38 -21.15 25.63
CA LEU A 513 -16.68 -20.07 26.58
C LEU A 513 -17.92 -20.40 27.42
N THR A 514 -19.00 -20.88 26.80
CA THR A 514 -20.21 -21.34 27.49
C THR A 514 -19.88 -22.46 28.48
N ARG A 515 -19.00 -23.39 28.10
CA ARG A 515 -18.53 -24.45 29.00
C ARG A 515 -17.72 -23.90 30.17
N LYS A 516 -16.79 -22.96 29.96
CA LYS A 516 -16.03 -22.32 31.04
C LYS A 516 -16.88 -21.44 31.97
N ILE A 517 -17.97 -20.87 31.46
CA ILE A 517 -18.95 -20.14 32.27
C ILE A 517 -19.82 -21.11 33.07
N ALA A 518 -20.17 -22.28 32.52
CA ALA A 518 -20.94 -23.30 33.23
C ALA A 518 -20.12 -24.10 34.26
N GLU A 519 -18.79 -24.17 34.08
CA GLU A 519 -17.83 -24.76 35.03
C GLU A 519 -17.44 -23.80 36.18
N ARG A 520 -17.87 -22.55 36.14
CA ARG A 520 -17.71 -21.53 37.20
C ARG A 520 -19.05 -21.29 37.88
#